data_AF-A0A7S0N006-F1
#
_entry.id   AF-A0A7S0N006-F1
#
_cell.length_a   1.000
_cell.length_b   1.000
_cell.length_c   1.000
_cell.angle_alpha   90.00
_cell.angle_beta   90.00
_cell.angle_gamma   90.00
#
_symmetry.space_group_name_H-M   'P 1'
#
loop_
_entity.id
_entity.type
_entity.pdbx_description
1 polymer ?
#
loop_
_entity_poly.entity_id
_entity_poly.type
_entity_poly.pdbx_seq_one_letter_code
_entity_poly.pdbx_strand_id
1 'polypeptide(L)'
;ATWPALFAPEVYGSVVGMFELNNLALVVDPPVENYFLKVDDLPAADKEAAQVVTAPLLDALDSDYDIPCEGTAFFTLQSCCNHSCRPNARAMKREEDVNGDAVLLAVRPIAEGEEITICYVDEELKLSARRAALKDYGFVCACERCVEDEKRRAKAKGKKPKKG
;
A
#
# COMPACT_ATOMS: atom_id res chain seq x y z
N ALA A 1 28.24 -16.00 11.75
CA ALA A 1 28.31 -15.69 10.30
C ALA A 1 28.39 -14.17 10.17
N THR A 2 29.44 -13.64 9.54
CA THR A 2 29.55 -12.22 9.22
C THR A 2 29.00 -12.01 7.81
N TRP A 3 28.07 -11.08 7.65
CA TRP A 3 27.51 -10.70 6.34
C TRP A 3 28.12 -9.35 5.91
N PRO A 4 29.43 -9.28 5.58
CA PRO A 4 30.10 -8.01 5.29
C PRO A 4 29.48 -7.29 4.08
N ALA A 5 28.85 -8.04 3.16
CA ALA A 5 28.12 -7.47 2.03
C ALA A 5 26.82 -6.73 2.42
N LEU A 6 26.23 -7.01 3.59
CA LEU A 6 24.97 -6.38 4.02
C LEU A 6 25.11 -4.85 4.17
N PHE A 7 26.30 -4.41 4.59
CA PHE A 7 26.61 -2.98 4.78
C PHE A 7 27.35 -2.35 3.60
N ALA A 8 27.48 -3.07 2.47
CA ALA A 8 27.93 -2.44 1.24
C ALA A 8 26.91 -1.36 0.84
N PRO A 9 27.34 -0.16 0.40
CA PRO A 9 26.44 0.94 0.06
C PRO A 9 25.32 0.56 -0.91
N GLU A 10 25.61 -0.32 -1.87
CA GLU A 10 24.66 -0.79 -2.87
C GLU A 10 23.58 -1.69 -2.26
N VAL A 11 23.99 -2.60 -1.36
CA VAL A 11 23.07 -3.51 -0.66
C VAL A 11 22.23 -2.73 0.34
N TYR A 12 22.86 -1.85 1.12
CA TYR A 12 22.18 -0.95 2.04
C TYR A 12 21.18 -0.06 1.29
N GLY A 13 21.58 0.54 0.16
CA GLY A 13 20.70 1.34 -0.68
C GLY A 13 19.51 0.55 -1.24
N SER A 14 19.72 -0.71 -1.62
CA SER A 14 18.64 -1.60 -2.05
C SER A 14 17.66 -1.92 -0.91
N VAL A 15 18.17 -2.17 0.29
CA VAL A 15 17.36 -2.41 1.49
C VAL A 15 16.55 -1.16 1.84
N VAL A 16 17.17 0.02 1.89
CA VAL A 16 16.48 1.28 2.16
C VAL A 16 15.43 1.56 1.10
N GLY A 17 15.76 1.41 -0.19
CA GLY A 17 14.79 1.58 -1.28
C GLY A 17 13.60 0.62 -1.16
N MET A 18 13.84 -0.63 -0.77
CA MET A 18 12.76 -1.58 -0.49
C MET A 18 11.87 -1.07 0.66
N PHE A 19 12.48 -0.71 1.79
CA PHE A 19 11.76 -0.23 2.98
C PHE A 19 11.00 1.07 2.76
N GLU A 20 11.51 2.02 1.97
CA GLU A 20 10.90 3.33 1.81
C GLU A 20 9.86 3.36 0.67
N LEU A 21 10.01 2.52 -0.35
CA LEU A 21 9.32 2.72 -1.64
C LEU A 21 8.53 1.50 -2.15
N ASN A 22 8.77 0.29 -1.62
CA ASN A 22 8.12 -0.95 -2.07
C ASN A 22 7.27 -1.61 -0.98
N ASN A 23 6.83 -0.81 -0.01
CA ASN A 23 6.07 -1.28 1.12
C ASN A 23 4.59 -0.89 0.99
N LEU A 24 3.72 -1.63 1.66
CA LEU A 24 2.33 -1.24 1.85
C LEU A 24 2.01 -1.17 3.34
N ALA A 25 1.29 -0.12 3.72
CA ALA A 25 0.70 -0.03 5.05
C ALA A 25 -0.26 -1.21 5.26
N LEU A 26 -0.14 -1.83 6.42
CA LEU A 26 -0.91 -2.99 6.84
C LEU A 26 -1.59 -2.67 8.16
N VAL A 27 -2.89 -2.92 8.24
CA VAL A 27 -3.66 -2.81 9.48
C VAL A 27 -4.48 -4.08 9.61
N VAL A 28 -4.26 -4.84 10.67
CA VAL A 28 -5.03 -6.05 10.97
C VAL A 28 -5.68 -5.93 12.33
N ASP A 29 -6.86 -6.53 12.47
CA ASP A 29 -7.62 -6.49 13.72
C ASP A 29 -6.83 -7.17 14.86
N PRO A 30 -7.00 -6.72 16.10
CA PRO A 30 -6.26 -7.24 17.23
C PRO A 30 -6.59 -8.72 17.44
N PRO A 31 -5.57 -9.60 17.59
CA PRO A 31 -5.81 -11.01 17.88
C PRO A 31 -6.62 -11.25 19.16
N VAL A 32 -6.49 -10.32 20.12
CA VAL A 32 -7.18 -10.38 21.42
C VAL A 32 -8.67 -10.08 21.26
N GLU A 33 -9.04 -8.97 20.61
CA GLU A 33 -10.43 -8.67 20.29
C GLU A 33 -11.08 -9.79 19.47
N ASN A 34 -10.40 -10.24 18.41
CA ASN A 34 -10.85 -11.36 17.57
C ASN A 34 -11.09 -12.65 18.36
N TYR A 35 -10.34 -12.89 19.42
CA TYR A 35 -10.56 -14.03 20.31
C TYR A 35 -11.88 -13.90 21.09
N PHE A 36 -12.15 -12.73 21.67
CA PHE A 36 -13.39 -12.51 22.42
C PHE A 36 -14.63 -12.46 21.53
N LEU A 37 -14.54 -11.86 20.33
CA LEU A 37 -15.61 -11.93 19.33
C LEU A 37 -15.96 -13.37 18.97
N LYS A 38 -14.94 -14.23 18.79
CA LYS A 38 -15.18 -15.66 18.55
C LYS A 38 -15.83 -16.37 19.73
N VAL A 39 -15.51 -16.00 20.97
CA VAL A 39 -16.20 -16.53 22.17
C VAL A 39 -17.66 -16.08 22.18
N ASP A 40 -17.93 -14.84 21.75
CA ASP A 40 -19.28 -14.30 21.73
C ASP A 40 -20.19 -14.93 20.68
N ASP A 41 -19.62 -15.39 19.57
CA ASP A 41 -20.30 -16.09 18.47
C ASP A 41 -20.55 -17.58 18.75
N LEU A 42 -20.07 -18.14 19.87
CA LEU A 42 -20.29 -19.54 20.23
C LEU A 42 -21.77 -19.85 20.55
N PRO A 43 -22.23 -21.10 20.33
CA PRO A 43 -23.52 -21.56 20.83
C PRO A 43 -23.64 -21.37 22.35
N ALA A 44 -24.85 -21.09 22.86
CA ALA A 44 -25.07 -20.67 24.26
C ALA A 44 -24.38 -21.56 25.31
N ALA A 45 -24.43 -22.89 25.16
CA ALA A 45 -23.80 -23.82 26.09
C ALA A 45 -22.26 -23.72 26.08
N ASP A 46 -21.66 -23.59 24.89
CA ASP A 46 -20.21 -23.47 24.73
C ASP A 46 -19.71 -22.07 25.11
N LYS A 47 -20.52 -21.04 24.83
CA LYS A 47 -20.28 -19.66 25.23
C LYS A 47 -20.21 -19.52 26.75
N GLU A 48 -21.20 -20.07 27.48
CA GLU A 48 -21.21 -20.02 28.95
C GLU A 48 -19.97 -20.70 29.54
N ALA A 49 -19.64 -21.90 29.03
CA ALA A 49 -18.44 -22.62 29.46
C ALA A 49 -17.14 -21.87 29.16
N ALA A 50 -17.03 -21.24 27.99
CA ALA A 50 -15.88 -20.42 27.61
C ALA A 50 -15.77 -19.16 28.48
N GLN A 51 -16.87 -18.47 28.73
CA GLN A 51 -16.91 -17.23 29.52
C GLN A 51 -16.51 -17.44 30.98
N VAL A 52 -16.73 -18.62 31.56
CA VAL A 52 -16.19 -18.97 32.90
C VAL A 52 -14.67 -18.82 32.95
N VAL A 53 -13.98 -19.12 31.85
CA VAL A 53 -12.52 -19.04 31.76
C VAL A 53 -12.06 -17.67 31.25
N THR A 54 -12.77 -17.11 30.27
CA THR A 54 -12.31 -15.93 29.53
C THR A 54 -12.75 -14.60 30.13
N ALA A 55 -13.87 -14.53 30.87
CA ALA A 55 -14.33 -13.27 31.46
C ALA A 55 -13.31 -12.65 32.44
N PRO A 56 -12.66 -13.40 33.35
CA PRO A 56 -11.61 -12.83 34.20
C PRO A 56 -10.38 -12.33 33.41
N LEU A 57 -10.12 -12.92 32.23
CA LEU A 57 -9.05 -12.45 31.35
C LEU A 57 -9.45 -11.13 30.70
N LEU A 58 -10.69 -11.00 30.22
CA LEU A 58 -11.22 -9.76 29.64
C LEU A 58 -11.23 -8.62 30.66
N ASP A 59 -11.70 -8.89 31.88
CA ASP A 59 -11.73 -7.91 32.98
C ASP A 59 -10.34 -7.43 33.41
N ALA A 60 -9.30 -8.24 33.15
CA ALA A 60 -7.92 -7.92 33.48
C ALA A 60 -7.20 -7.13 32.37
N LEU A 61 -7.76 -7.06 31.16
CA LEU A 61 -7.21 -6.25 30.07
C LEU A 61 -7.54 -4.77 30.31
N ASP A 62 -6.69 -3.89 29.78
CA ASP A 62 -6.97 -2.45 29.75
C ASP A 62 -7.97 -2.12 28.62
N SER A 63 -8.29 -0.83 28.45
CA SER A 63 -9.18 -0.37 27.39
C SER A 63 -8.61 -0.49 25.98
N ASP A 64 -7.34 -0.88 25.85
CA ASP A 64 -6.56 -0.74 24.61
C ASP A 64 -6.41 -2.11 23.90
N TYR A 65 -7.12 -3.15 24.36
CA TYR A 65 -7.08 -4.50 23.80
C TYR A 65 -7.68 -4.62 22.38
N ASP A 66 -8.44 -3.60 21.95
CA ASP A 66 -9.10 -3.48 20.66
C ASP A 66 -8.32 -2.59 19.68
N ILE A 67 -7.11 -2.13 20.04
CA ILE A 67 -6.27 -1.34 19.14
C ILE A 67 -5.75 -2.22 17.99
N PRO A 68 -6.00 -1.85 16.73
CA PRO A 68 -5.51 -2.61 15.57
C PRO A 68 -3.99 -2.71 15.54
N CYS A 69 -3.51 -3.83 15.03
CA CYS A 69 -2.09 -4.02 14.76
C CYS A 69 -1.72 -3.29 13.45
N GLU A 70 -1.07 -2.14 13.59
CA GLU A 70 -0.54 -1.36 12.46
C GLU A 70 0.90 -1.76 12.13
N GLY A 71 1.22 -1.80 10.84
CA GLY A 71 2.55 -2.12 10.37
C GLY A 71 2.72 -1.91 8.88
N THR A 72 3.79 -2.50 8.37
CA THR A 72 4.19 -2.40 6.98
C THR A 72 4.59 -3.77 6.48
N ALA A 73 4.18 -4.13 5.27
CA ALA A 73 4.47 -5.42 4.67
C ALA A 73 5.05 -5.30 3.26
N PHE A 74 5.82 -6.32 2.88
CA PHE A 74 6.41 -6.47 1.55
C PHE A 74 5.71 -7.59 0.79
N PHE A 75 5.18 -7.27 -0.37
CA PHE A 75 4.39 -8.20 -1.18
C PHE A 75 5.08 -8.42 -2.53
N THR A 76 5.80 -9.53 -2.67
CA THR A 76 6.67 -9.78 -3.83
C THR A 76 5.99 -9.54 -5.18
N LEU A 77 4.75 -10.03 -5.36
CA LEU A 77 4.01 -9.85 -6.62
C LEU A 77 3.59 -8.39 -6.86
N GLN A 78 3.15 -7.69 -5.82
CA GLN A 78 2.79 -6.28 -5.94
C GLN A 78 4.03 -5.41 -6.20
N SER A 79 5.17 -5.73 -5.59
CA SER A 79 6.44 -5.02 -5.83
C SER A 79 6.97 -5.20 -7.26
N CYS A 80 6.47 -6.16 -8.03
CA CYS A 80 6.79 -6.30 -9.46
C CYS A 80 5.96 -5.38 -10.37
N CYS A 81 4.90 -4.74 -9.86
CA CYS A 81 4.04 -3.88 -10.69
C CYS A 81 4.70 -2.52 -10.90
N ASN A 82 4.99 -2.18 -12.16
CA ASN A 82 5.58 -0.89 -12.51
C ASN A 82 4.62 0.29 -12.33
N HIS A 83 5.18 1.49 -12.31
CA HIS A 83 4.45 2.72 -12.17
C HIS A 83 3.78 3.20 -13.47
N SER A 84 2.53 3.66 -13.38
CA SER A 84 1.91 4.57 -14.34
C SER A 84 1.10 5.63 -13.62
N CYS A 85 1.18 6.90 -14.07
CA CYS A 85 0.30 7.96 -13.55
C CYS A 85 -1.16 7.84 -14.07
N ARG A 86 -1.42 6.85 -14.93
CA ARG A 86 -2.76 6.40 -15.37
C ARG A 86 -2.75 4.86 -15.30
N PRO A 87 -2.81 4.29 -14.09
CA PRO A 87 -2.63 2.86 -13.88
C PRO A 87 -3.80 2.05 -14.46
N ASN A 88 -3.64 0.73 -14.51
CA ASN A 88 -4.71 -0.20 -14.85
C ASN A 88 -5.10 -1.14 -13.70
N ALA A 89 -4.32 -1.14 -12.62
CA ALA A 89 -4.67 -1.76 -11.36
C ALA A 89 -4.41 -0.82 -10.17
N ARG A 90 -5.02 -1.13 -9.03
CA ARG A 90 -4.74 -0.48 -7.74
C ARG A 90 -4.41 -1.55 -6.71
N ALA A 91 -3.41 -1.27 -5.87
CA ALA A 91 -3.14 -2.05 -4.66
C ALA A 91 -4.06 -1.55 -3.54
N MET A 92 -4.73 -2.46 -2.84
CA MET A 92 -5.61 -2.13 -1.73
C MET A 92 -5.70 -3.28 -0.73
N LYS A 93 -6.10 -2.96 0.50
CA LYS A 93 -6.59 -3.94 1.47
C LYS A 93 -8.10 -4.14 1.26
N ARG A 94 -8.60 -5.36 1.46
CA ARG A 94 -10.04 -5.59 1.56
C ARG A 94 -10.51 -5.29 2.98
N GLU A 95 -11.77 -4.86 3.12
CA GLU A 95 -12.34 -4.61 4.45
C GLU A 95 -12.41 -5.90 5.28
N GLU A 96 -12.68 -7.04 4.63
CA GLU A 96 -12.80 -8.34 5.28
C GLU A 96 -11.47 -9.08 5.46
N ASP A 97 -10.34 -8.43 5.14
CA ASP A 97 -9.03 -9.05 5.25
C ASP A 97 -8.51 -9.02 6.69
N VAL A 98 -8.51 -10.20 7.30
CA VAL A 98 -7.99 -10.48 8.65
C VAL A 98 -6.54 -10.93 8.67
N ASN A 99 -5.98 -11.31 7.51
CA ASN A 99 -4.65 -11.92 7.42
C ASN A 99 -3.57 -10.95 6.92
N GLY A 100 -3.99 -9.80 6.39
CA GLY A 100 -3.08 -8.80 5.85
C GLY A 100 -2.67 -9.08 4.39
N ASP A 101 -3.58 -9.63 3.61
CA ASP A 101 -3.41 -9.87 2.19
C ASP A 101 -3.43 -8.57 1.37
N ALA A 102 -2.43 -8.38 0.51
CA ALA A 102 -2.47 -7.33 -0.51
C ALA A 102 -3.31 -7.75 -1.71
N VAL A 103 -4.25 -6.90 -2.12
CA VAL A 103 -5.12 -7.15 -3.27
C VAL A 103 -4.78 -6.18 -4.40
N LEU A 104 -4.51 -6.73 -5.58
CA LEU A 104 -4.43 -5.96 -6.83
C LEU A 104 -5.77 -6.06 -7.56
N LEU A 105 -6.46 -4.93 -7.69
CA LEU A 105 -7.73 -4.84 -8.39
C LEU A 105 -7.57 -4.09 -9.70
N ALA A 106 -8.02 -4.68 -10.81
CA ALA A 106 -8.11 -3.97 -12.09
C ALA A 106 -9.11 -2.81 -11.99
N VAL A 107 -8.70 -1.60 -12.40
CA VAL A 107 -9.56 -0.40 -12.42
C VAL A 107 -10.15 -0.12 -13.80
N ARG A 108 -9.74 -0.90 -14.80
CA ARG A 108 -10.26 -0.92 -16.17
C ARG A 108 -9.97 -2.28 -16.81
N PRO A 109 -10.60 -2.63 -17.94
CA PRO A 109 -10.21 -3.80 -18.71
C PRO A 109 -8.71 -3.78 -19.05
N ILE A 110 -8.06 -4.94 -18.93
CA ILE A 110 -6.65 -5.18 -19.22
C ILE A 110 -6.59 -6.23 -20.32
N ALA A 111 -5.93 -5.90 -21.44
CA ALA A 111 -5.79 -6.83 -22.55
C ALA A 111 -4.72 -7.90 -22.28
N GLU A 112 -4.79 -9.04 -22.98
CA GLU A 112 -3.72 -10.04 -22.93
C GLU A 112 -2.39 -9.41 -23.39
N GLY A 113 -1.33 -9.63 -22.61
CA GLY A 113 0.00 -9.05 -22.86
C GLY A 113 0.14 -7.58 -22.44
N GLU A 114 -0.92 -6.93 -21.97
CA GLU A 114 -0.82 -5.59 -21.38
C GLU A 114 -0.17 -5.67 -19.99
N GLU A 115 0.84 -4.82 -19.76
CA GLU A 115 1.51 -4.73 -18.46
C GLU A 115 0.56 -4.24 -17.36
N ILE A 116 0.59 -4.89 -16.21
CA ILE A 116 -0.12 -4.44 -15.02
C ILE A 116 0.69 -3.32 -14.36
N THR A 117 0.08 -2.15 -14.21
CA THR A 117 0.70 -0.97 -13.61
C THR A 117 -0.16 -0.41 -12.49
N ILE A 118 0.50 0.08 -11.44
CA ILE A 118 -0.10 0.78 -10.30
C ILE A 118 0.44 2.21 -10.21
N CYS A 119 -0.20 3.07 -9.42
CA CYS A 119 0.34 4.40 -9.14
C CYS A 119 1.11 4.37 -7.82
N TYR A 120 2.32 4.95 -7.80
CA TYR A 120 3.20 5.00 -6.63
C TYR A 120 3.06 6.31 -5.85
N VAL A 121 2.36 7.27 -6.44
CA VAL A 121 2.23 8.64 -5.95
C VAL A 121 0.77 9.03 -6.04
N ASP A 122 0.41 10.12 -5.37
CA ASP A 122 -0.93 10.68 -5.49
C ASP A 122 -1.25 11.05 -6.96
N GLU A 123 -2.32 10.46 -7.47
CA GLU A 123 -2.81 10.64 -8.84
C GLU A 123 -3.31 12.06 -9.10
N GLU A 124 -3.67 12.84 -8.09
CA GLU A 124 -4.16 14.22 -8.26
C GLU A 124 -3.04 15.23 -8.48
N LEU A 125 -1.79 14.84 -8.18
CA LEU A 125 -0.62 15.69 -8.34
C LEU A 125 -0.38 16.12 -9.79
N LYS A 126 0.08 17.35 -9.96
CA LYS A 126 0.54 17.90 -11.26
C LYS A 126 1.82 17.21 -11.71
N LEU A 127 2.08 17.21 -13.02
CA LEU A 127 3.25 16.57 -13.65
C LEU A 127 4.58 16.82 -12.92
N SER A 128 4.87 18.08 -12.54
CA SER A 128 6.13 18.42 -11.86
C SER A 128 6.24 17.81 -10.47
N ALA A 129 5.12 17.72 -9.73
CA ALA A 129 5.08 17.12 -8.41
C ALA A 129 5.18 15.59 -8.49
N ARG A 130 4.46 14.95 -9.42
CA ARG A 130 4.61 13.51 -9.69
C ARG A 130 6.05 13.14 -10.02
N ARG A 131 6.69 13.90 -10.93
CA ARG A 131 8.10 13.66 -11.28
C ARG A 131 9.07 13.92 -10.14
N ALA A 132 8.78 14.87 -9.25
CA ALA A 132 9.61 15.11 -8.08
C ALA A 132 9.53 13.93 -7.12
N ALA A 133 8.32 13.44 -6.80
CA ALA A 133 8.11 12.29 -5.92
C ALA A 133 8.70 10.98 -6.49
N LEU A 134 8.64 10.78 -7.82
CA LEU A 134 9.19 9.58 -8.46
C LEU A 134 10.73 9.58 -8.55
N LYS A 135 11.42 10.68 -8.22
CA LYS A 135 12.89 10.70 -8.22
C LYS A 135 13.48 9.73 -7.20
N ASP A 136 12.80 9.54 -6.08
CA ASP A 136 13.27 8.66 -5.01
C ASP A 136 13.29 7.19 -5.49
N TYR A 137 12.43 6.86 -6.45
CA TYR A 137 12.42 5.56 -7.15
C TYR A 137 13.48 5.43 -8.24
N GLY A 138 14.26 6.48 -8.52
CA GLY A 138 15.38 6.42 -9.45
C GLY A 138 15.01 6.40 -10.95
N PHE A 139 13.78 6.76 -11.33
CA PHE A 139 13.35 6.79 -12.73
C PHE A 139 12.57 8.06 -13.11
N VAL A 140 12.41 8.30 -14.41
CA VAL A 140 11.56 9.38 -14.96
C VAL A 140 10.35 8.77 -15.64
N CYS A 141 9.16 9.01 -15.09
CA CYS A 141 7.92 8.51 -15.68
C CYS A 141 7.65 9.12 -17.06
N ALA A 142 7.49 8.23 -18.04
CA ALA A 142 7.17 8.54 -19.44
C ALA A 142 5.81 7.95 -19.88
N CYS A 143 4.91 7.65 -18.92
CA CYS A 143 3.57 7.15 -19.24
C CYS A 143 2.77 8.16 -20.09
N GLU A 144 1.69 7.68 -20.73
CA GLU A 144 0.84 8.48 -21.63
C GLU A 144 0.38 9.79 -20.99
N ARG A 145 -0.08 9.77 -19.73
CA ARG A 145 -0.50 10.97 -19.00
C ARG A 145 0.63 11.99 -18.86
N CYS A 146 1.85 11.53 -18.55
CA CYS A 146 3.01 12.43 -18.43
C CYS A 146 3.36 13.07 -19.78
N VAL A 147 3.35 12.29 -20.86
CA VAL A 147 3.60 12.78 -22.22
C VAL A 147 2.55 13.81 -22.66
N GLU A 148 1.28 13.56 -22.35
CA GLU A 148 0.19 14.51 -22.63
C GLU A 148 0.34 15.82 -21.84
N ASP A 149 0.60 15.72 -20.54
CA ASP A 149 0.79 16.89 -19.68
C ASP A 149 1.98 17.76 -20.14
N GLU A 150 3.06 17.14 -20.61
CA GLU A 150 4.19 17.86 -21.22
C GLU A 150 3.79 18.61 -22.48
N LYS A 151 3.07 17.95 -23.40
CA LYS A 151 2.57 18.59 -24.63
C LYS A 151 1.65 19.77 -24.30
N ARG A 152 0.75 19.62 -23.31
CA ARG A 152 -0.14 20.70 -22.83
C ARG A 152 0.67 21.87 -22.27
N ARG A 153 1.69 21.60 -21.45
CA ARG A 153 2.57 22.62 -20.87
C ARG A 153 3.39 23.35 -21.94
N ALA A 154 3.90 22.65 -22.95
CA ALA A 154 4.62 23.26 -24.07
C ALA A 154 3.73 24.21 -24.90
N LYS A 155 2.50 23.79 -25.20
CA LYS A 155 1.50 24.63 -25.90
C LYS A 155 1.14 25.89 -25.11
N ALA A 156 1.00 25.78 -23.77
CA ALA A 156 0.71 26.92 -22.91
C ALA A 156 1.85 27.96 -22.90
N LYS A 157 3.12 27.52 -22.92
CA LYS A 157 4.28 28.42 -23.01
C LYS A 157 4.42 29.13 -24.37
N GLY A 158 3.90 28.52 -25.45
CA GLY A 158 3.94 29.09 -26.80
C GLY A 158 2.88 30.16 -27.07
N LYS A 159 1.79 30.23 -26.30
CA LYS A 159 0.80 31.32 -26.36
C LYS A 159 1.35 32.55 -25.64
N LYS A 160 2.10 33.41 -26.34
CA LYS A 160 2.37 34.77 -25.84
C LYS A 160 1.03 35.50 -25.66
N PRO A 161 0.84 36.29 -24.58
CA PRO A 161 -0.35 37.12 -24.43
C PRO A 161 -0.42 38.09 -25.61
N LYS A 162 -1.58 38.16 -26.28
CA LYS A 162 -1.86 39.21 -27.26
C LYS A 162 -1.79 40.54 -26.52
N LYS A 163 -0.74 41.33 -26.76
CA LYS A 163 -0.73 42.74 -26.35
C LYS A 163 -1.85 43.42 -27.14
N GLY A 164 -2.86 43.89 -26.43
CA GLY A 164 -3.82 44.88 -26.93
C GLY A 164 -3.18 46.25 -27.01
#